data_AF-A0A2T6FS11-F1
#
_entry.id   AF-A0A2T6FS11-F1
#
_cell.length_a   1.000
_cell.length_b   1.000
_cell.length_c   1.000
_cell.angle_alpha   90.00
_cell.angle_beta   90.00
_cell.angle_gamma   90.00
#
_symmetry.space_group_name_H-M   'P 1'
#
loop_
_entity.id
_entity.type
_entity.pdbx_description
1 polymer ?
#
loop_
_entity_poly.entity_id
_entity_poly.type
_entity_poly.pdbx_seq_one_letter_code
_entity_poly.pdbx_strand_id
1 'polypeptide(L)' 'MKFKQSDKQNQRIEKITTDHLVIGIDIAKFSHVARAVDFRGIERGHYLAFSNDHS' A
#
# COMPACT_ATOMS: atom_id res chain seq x y z
N MET A 1 14.06 -19.94 16.32
CA MET A 1 13.78 -18.50 16.43
C MET A 1 12.32 -18.26 16.05
N LYS A 2 11.54 -17.55 16.88
CA LYS A 2 10.12 -17.27 16.60
C LYS A 2 10.06 -16.10 15.61
N PHE A 3 9.77 -16.38 14.34
CA PHE A 3 9.46 -15.35 13.36
C PHE A 3 8.15 -14.66 13.76
N LYS A 4 8.19 -13.37 14.09
CA LYS A 4 6.96 -12.58 14.26
C LYS A 4 6.49 -12.14 12.87
N GLN A 5 5.17 -12.12 12.67
CA GLN A 5 4.57 -11.71 11.40
C GLN A 5 4.97 -10.27 10.99
N SER A 6 5.22 -9.40 11.97
CA SER A 6 5.81 -8.06 11.80
C SER A 6 7.16 -8.09 11.07
N ASP A 7 8.02 -9.06 11.42
CA ASP A 7 9.37 -9.15 10.86
C ASP A 7 9.31 -9.49 9.37
N LYS A 8 8.33 -10.32 8.98
CA LYS A 8 8.10 -10.69 7.57
C LYS A 8 7.59 -9.52 6.73
N GLN A 9 6.77 -8.64 7.31
CA GLN A 9 6.31 -7.43 6.63
C GLN A 9 7.46 -6.42 6.47
N ASN A 10 8.23 -6.19 7.54
CA ASN A 10 9.38 -5.29 7.50
C ASN A 10 10.43 -5.75 6.48
N GLN A 11 10.75 -7.05 6.45
CA GLN A 11 11.66 -7.64 5.45
C GLN A 11 11.15 -7.49 4.00
N ARG A 12 9.85 -7.31 3.77
CA ARG A 12 9.30 -7.02 2.43
C ARG A 12 9.43 -5.54 2.09
N ILE A 13 9.22 -4.65 3.06
CA ILE A 13 9.41 -3.20 2.90
C ILE A 13 10.88 -2.90 2.60
N GLU A 14 11.81 -3.56 3.28
CA GLU A 14 13.27 -3.46 3.03
C GLU A 14 13.68 -3.87 1.61
N LYS A 15 12.84 -4.63 0.90
CA LYS A 15 13.09 -5.09 -0.49
C LYS A 15 12.49 -4.18 -1.56
N ILE A 16 11.87 -3.06 -1.19
CA ILE A 16 11.39 -2.08 -2.15
C ILE A 16 12.60 -1.50 -2.92
N THR A 17 12.47 -1.44 -4.24
CA THR A 17 13.46 -0.95 -5.20
C THR A 17 12.83 0.14 -6.06
N THR A 18 13.62 0.72 -6.95
CA THR A 18 13.17 1.80 -7.85
C THR A 18 12.05 1.40 -8.80
N ASP A 19 11.88 0.10 -9.05
CA ASP A 19 10.89 -0.43 -9.99
C ASP A 19 9.56 -0.78 -9.30
N HIS A 20 9.48 -0.59 -7.99
CA HIS A 20 8.27 -0.85 -7.22
C HIS A 20 7.40 0.41 -7.11
N LEU A 21 6.09 0.19 -7.22
CA LEU A 21 5.05 1.16 -6.90
C LEU A 21 4.39 0.74 -5.57
N VAL A 22 4.37 1.63 -4.59
CA VAL A 22 3.76 1.38 -3.29
C VAL A 22 2.33 1.92 -3.30
N ILE A 23 1.37 1.07 -2.94
CA ILE A 23 -0.04 1.45 -2.85
C ILE A 23 -0.44 1.55 -1.38
N GLY A 24 -0.75 2.77 -0.93
CA GLY A 24 -1.38 3.01 0.37
C GLY A 24 -2.89 3.01 0.21
N ILE A 25 -3.60 2.23 1.02
CA ILE A 25 -5.06 2.16 1.00
C ILE A 25 -5.59 2.55 2.37
N ASP A 26 -6.42 3.58 2.42
CA ASP A 26 -7.23 3.93 3.58
C ASP A 26 -8.59 3.23 3.49
N ILE A 27 -8.91 2.41 4.48
CA ILE A 27 -10.09 1.55 4.51
C ILE A 27 -11.10 2.10 5.51
N ALA A 28 -12.15 2.78 5.04
CA ALA A 28 -13.30 3.16 5.87
C ALA A 28 -14.52 2.23 5.64
N LYS A 29 -15.63 2.49 6.35
CA LYS A 29 -16.82 1.60 6.35
C LYS A 29 -17.51 1.47 4.98
N PHE A 30 -17.52 2.54 4.19
CA PHE A 30 -18.30 2.62 2.94
C PHE A 30 -17.47 2.99 1.72
N SER A 31 -16.50 3.88 1.88
CA SER A 31 -15.58 4.31 0.83
C SER A 31 -14.15 4.10 1.29
N HIS A 32 -13.33 3.64 0.38
CA HIS A 32 -11.89 3.47 0.53
C HIS A 32 -11.17 4.42 -0.42
N VAL A 33 -9.93 4.75 -0.09
CA VAL A 33 -9.09 5.59 -0.94
C VAL A 33 -7.74 4.92 -1.12
N ALA A 34 -7.34 4.67 -2.37
CA ALA A 34 -6.02 4.19 -2.73
C ALA A 34 -5.16 5.32 -3.30
N ARG A 35 -3.88 5.32 -2.93
CA ARG A 35 -2.87 6.25 -3.44
C ARG A 35 -1.62 5.48 -3.84
N ALA A 36 -1.09 5.83 -5.01
CA ALA A 36 0.14 5.28 -5.51
C ALA A 36 1.30 6.24 -5.24
N VAL A 37 2.36 5.74 -4.62
CA VAL A 37 3.61 6.48 -4.43
C VAL A 37 4.78 5.64 -4.96
N ASP A 38 5.77 6.30 -5.54
CA ASP A 38 7.02 5.62 -5.89
C ASP A 38 7.85 5.27 -4.65
N PHE A 39 8.97 4.58 -4.85
CA PHE A 39 9.89 4.21 -3.77
C PHE A 39 10.47 5.39 -2.97
N ARG A 40 10.39 6.63 -3.51
CA ARG A 40 10.85 7.86 -2.85
C ARG A 40 9.71 8.56 -2.09
N GLY A 41 8.49 8.03 -2.16
CA GLY A 41 7.30 8.62 -1.57
C GLY A 41 6.67 9.72 -2.42
N ILE A 42 7.03 9.84 -3.70
CA ILE A 42 6.41 10.81 -4.61
C ILE A 42 5.09 10.22 -5.12
N GLU A 43 3.99 10.95 -4.92
CA GLU A 43 2.67 10.55 -5.42
C GLU A 43 2.65 10.49 -6.95
N ARG A 44 2.09 9.40 -7.48
CA ARG A 44 1.93 9.18 -8.92
C ARG A 44 0.44 9.16 -9.25
N GLY A 45 0.00 10.16 -10.01
CA GLY A 45 -1.39 10.28 -10.44
C GLY A 45 -2.32 10.85 -9.37
N HIS A 46 -3.62 10.60 -9.52
CA HIS A 46 -4.65 11.00 -8.55
C HIS A 46 -5.03 9.83 -7.64
N TYR A 47 -5.56 10.16 -6.46
CA TYR A 47 -6.13 9.17 -5.57
C TYR A 47 -7.34 8.48 -6.22
N LEU A 48 -7.51 7.18 -5.93
CA LEU A 48 -8.62 6.36 -6.40
C LEU A 48 -9.58 6.11 -5.25
N ALA A 49 -10.78 6.67 -5.32
CA ALA A 49 -11.86 6.33 -4.40
C ALA A 49 -12.65 5.14 -4.92
N PHE A 50 -12.94 4.17 -4.06
CA PHE A 50 -13.74 2.98 -4.41
C PHE A 50 -14.62 2.56 -3.22
N SER A 51 -15.79 2.00 -3.50
CA SER A 51 -16.71 1.50 -2.47
C SER A 51 -16.52 0.01 -2.22
N ASN A 52 -17.03 -0.48 -1.10
CA ASN A 52 -17.01 -1.91 -0.73
C ASN A 52 -18.08 -2.74 -1.48
N ASP A 53 -18.39 -2.37 -2.72
CA ASP A 53 -19.42 -3.02 -3.51
C ASP A 53 -18.78 -4.09 -4.40
N HIS A 54 -19.12 -5.35 -4.16
CA HIS A 54 -18.87 -6.44 -5.10
C HIS A 54 -19.91 -6.34 -6.23
N SER A 55 -19.56 -5.67 -7.33
CA SER A 55 -20.32 -5.74 -8.59
C SER A 55 -19.71 -6.77 -9.52
#